data_AF-A0A1I0D3Q8-F1
#
_entry.id   AF-A0A1I0D3Q8-F1
#
_cell.length_a   1.000
_cell.length_b   1.000
_cell.length_c   1.000
_cell.angle_alpha   90.00
_cell.angle_beta   90.00
_cell.angle_gamma   90.00
#
_symmetry.space_group_name_H-M   'P 1'
#
loop_
_entity.id
_entity.type
_entity.pdbx_description
1 polymer ?
#
loop_
_entity_poly.entity_id
_entity_poly.type
_entity_poly.pdbx_seq_one_letter_code
_entity_poly.pdbx_strand_id
1 'polypeptide(L)' 'MNELIQGISVPAIEEITGESPRIIRQWKKGTRKIPESAIRLLRLYLNGDASAILGKDWEGHFFNVKETANQAHIILTS' A
#
# COMPACT_ATOMS: atom_id res chain seq x y z
N MET A 1 11.61 8.54 11.47
CA MET A 1 10.39 7.70 11.59
C MET A 1 9.66 7.83 10.26
N ASN A 2 9.27 6.74 9.59
CA ASN A 2 8.72 6.84 8.22
C ASN A 2 7.25 7.27 8.31
N GLU A 3 6.94 8.52 7.96
CA GLU A 3 5.59 9.10 8.07
C GLU A 3 4.55 8.34 7.23
N LEU A 4 5.01 7.69 6.15
CA LEU A 4 4.23 6.84 5.25
C LEU A 4 3.39 5.76 5.95
N ILE A 5 3.85 5.18 7.07
CA ILE A 5 3.15 4.08 7.75
C ILE A 5 2.35 4.53 8.98
N GLN A 6 2.51 5.77 9.44
CA GLN A 6 1.86 6.26 10.67
C GLN A 6 0.33 6.29 10.51
N GLY A 7 -0.17 6.70 9.34
CA GLY A 7 -1.61 6.80 9.04
C GLY A 7 -2.29 5.50 8.59
N ILE A 8 -1.55 4.42 8.33
CA ILE A 8 -2.11 3.17 7.81
C ILE A 8 -2.29 2.16 8.95
N SER A 9 -3.39 1.42 8.98
CA SER A 9 -3.61 0.37 9.98
C SER A 9 -2.61 -0.79 9.80
N VAL A 10 -2.29 -1.51 10.90
CA VAL A 10 -1.39 -2.68 10.81
C VAL A 10 -1.93 -3.75 9.86
N PRO A 11 -3.24 -4.10 9.87
CA PRO A 11 -3.81 -5.06 8.92
C PRO A 11 -3.69 -4.61 7.45
N ALA A 12 -3.87 -3.32 7.16
CA ALA A 12 -3.71 -2.83 5.79
C ALA A 12 -2.25 -2.93 5.31
N ILE A 13 -1.27 -2.63 6.19
CA ILE A 13 0.15 -2.82 5.83
C ILE A 13 0.47 -4.31 5.62
N GLU A 14 -0.10 -5.20 6.43
CA GLU A 14 0.03 -6.66 6.27
C GLU A 14 -0.54 -7.11 4.92
N GLU A 15 -1.72 -6.64 4.53
CA GLU A 15 -2.33 -6.94 3.22
C GLU A 15 -1.46 -6.45 2.04
N ILE A 16 -0.88 -5.25 2.16
CA ILE A 16 -0.05 -4.64 1.11
C ILE A 16 1.32 -5.32 0.97
N THR A 17 1.94 -5.65 2.10
CA THR A 17 3.35 -6.09 2.14
C THR A 17 3.54 -7.58 2.35
N GLY A 18 2.49 -8.30 2.78
CA GLY A 18 2.56 -9.70 3.19
C GLY A 18 3.34 -9.96 4.48
N GLU A 19 3.73 -8.90 5.19
CA GLU A 19 4.61 -8.99 6.35
C GLU A 19 3.85 -9.18 7.66
N SER A 20 4.48 -9.85 8.62
CA SER A 20 3.80 -10.16 9.88
C SER A 20 3.46 -8.90 10.70
N PRO A 21 2.32 -8.90 11.44
CA PRO A 21 1.92 -7.79 12.31
C PRO A 21 2.99 -7.40 13.34
N ARG A 22 3.80 -8.37 13.77
CA ARG A 22 4.92 -8.15 14.70
C ARG A 22 5.98 -7.24 14.07
N ILE A 23 6.36 -7.52 12.82
CA ILE A 23 7.37 -6.75 12.08
C ILE A 23 6.84 -5.34 11.78
N ILE A 24 5.58 -5.23 11.35
CA ILE A 24 4.93 -3.95 11.06
C ILE A 24 4.87 -3.06 12.31
N ARG A 25 4.58 -3.63 13.49
CA ARG A 25 4.64 -2.88 14.76
C ARG A 25 6.06 -2.38 15.07
N GLN A 26 7.09 -3.14 14.74
CA GLN A 26 8.50 -2.70 14.91
C GLN A 26 8.84 -1.57 13.95
N TRP A 27 8.34 -1.62 12.71
CA TRP A 27 8.47 -0.52 11.75
C TRP A 27 7.82 0.77 12.26
N LYS A 28 6.59 0.69 12.76
CA LYS A 28 5.86 1.82 13.35
C LYS A 28 6.57 2.41 14.57
N LYS A 29 7.14 1.56 15.43
CA LYS A 29 7.94 1.98 16.59
C LYS A 29 9.31 2.55 16.21
N GLY A 30 9.77 2.33 14.98
CA GLY A 30 11.12 2.71 14.54
C GLY A 30 12.23 1.80 15.06
N THR A 31 11.91 0.66 15.65
CA THR A 31 12.90 -0.30 16.18
C THR A 31 13.47 -1.23 15.10
N ARG A 32 12.84 -1.26 13.92
CA ARG A 32 13.30 -2.00 12.75
C ARG A 32 13.17 -1.14 11.50
N LYS A 33 14.19 -1.14 10.64
CA LYS A 33 14.16 -0.44 9.35
C LYS A 33 13.16 -1.12 8.42
N ILE A 34 12.41 -0.30 7.68
CA ILE A 34 11.49 -0.77 6.66
C ILE A 34 12.31 -1.15 5.41
N PRO A 35 12.13 -2.35 4.84
CA PRO A 35 12.73 -2.70 3.55
C PRO A 35 12.31 -1.73 2.45
N GLU A 36 13.21 -1.45 1.51
CA GLU A 36 12.90 -0.52 0.41
C GLU A 36 11.74 -1.02 -0.47
N SER A 37 11.67 -2.34 -0.70
CA SER A 37 10.56 -2.98 -1.41
C SER A 37 9.20 -2.70 -0.75
N ALA A 38 9.12 -2.83 0.58
CA ALA A 38 7.91 -2.51 1.33
C ALA A 38 7.54 -1.01 1.23
N ILE A 39 8.54 -0.11 1.24
CA ILE A 39 8.29 1.33 1.04
C ILE A 39 7.70 1.59 -0.36
N ARG A 40 8.22 0.94 -1.40
CA ARG A 40 7.71 1.10 -2.77
C ARG A 40 6.26 0.60 -2.89
N LEU A 41 5.94 -0.56 -2.31
CA LEU A 41 4.56 -1.09 -2.28
C LEU A 41 3.61 -0.15 -1.54
N LEU A 42 4.03 0.39 -0.40
CA LEU A 42 3.23 1.35 0.36
C LEU A 42 3.01 2.65 -0.42
N ARG A 43 4.01 3.14 -1.17
CA ARG A 43 3.88 4.32 -2.04
C ARG A 43 2.92 4.07 -3.20
N LEU A 44 3.00 2.89 -3.83
CA LEU A 44 2.05 2.48 -4.86
C LEU A 44 0.62 2.48 -4.30
N TYR A 45 0.41 1.88 -3.12
CA TYR A 45 -0.91 1.80 -2.52
C TYR A 45 -1.47 3.19 -2.14
N LEU A 46 -0.64 4.07 -1.58
CA LEU A 46 -1.07 5.39 -1.13
C LEU A 46 -1.28 6.39 -2.27
N ASN A 47 -0.33 6.43 -3.22
CA ASN A 47 -0.29 7.46 -4.25
C ASN A 47 -0.83 6.96 -5.59
N GLY A 48 -1.07 5.66 -5.74
CA GLY A 48 -1.44 5.01 -6.99
C GLY A 48 -0.31 4.94 -8.02
N ASP A 49 0.81 5.63 -7.81
CA ASP A 49 1.84 5.81 -8.84
C ASP A 49 2.62 4.53 -9.14
N ALA A 50 2.43 4.01 -10.36
CA ALA A 50 3.06 2.80 -10.88
C ALA A 50 4.58 2.94 -11.01
N SER A 51 5.10 4.16 -11.20
CA SER A 51 6.52 4.42 -11.33
C SER A 51 7.30 4.05 -10.07
N ALA A 52 6.64 4.02 -8.91
CA ALA A 52 7.22 3.58 -7.65
C ALA A 52 7.76 2.13 -7.69
N ILE A 53 7.19 1.29 -8.56
CA ILE A 53 7.58 -0.12 -8.74
C ILE A 53 8.24 -0.34 -10.10
N LEU A 54 7.69 0.24 -11.16
CA LEU A 54 8.04 -0.09 -12.55
C LEU A 54 9.08 0.87 -13.17
N GLY A 55 9.44 1.95 -12.47
CA GLY A 55 10.44 2.91 -12.93
C GLY A 55 9.84 4.09 -13.72
N LYS A 56 10.71 4.97 -14.20
CA LYS A 56 10.34 6.28 -14.78
C LYS A 56 9.44 6.18 -16.01
N ASP A 57 9.53 5.10 -16.78
CA ASP A 57 8.67 4.88 -17.95
C ASP A 57 7.18 4.80 -17.59
N TRP A 58 6.86 4.59 -16.31
CA TRP A 58 5.50 4.48 -15.79
C TRP A 58 5.07 5.73 -14.99
N GLU A 59 5.84 6.81 -15.07
CA GLU A 59 5.47 8.09 -14.45
C GLU A 59 4.17 8.62 -15.07
N GLY A 60 3.20 8.99 -14.22
CA GLY A 60 1.87 9.42 -14.66
C GLY A 60 0.86 8.28 -14.88
N HIS A 61 1.27 7.01 -14.73
CA HIS A 61 0.34 5.88 -14.70
C HIS A 61 -0.06 5.55 -13.26
N PHE A 62 -1.36 5.63 -12.98
CA PHE A 62 -1.89 5.40 -11.64
C PHE A 62 -2.76 4.14 -11.58
N PHE A 63 -2.47 3.26 -10.63
CA PHE A 63 -3.37 2.17 -10.25
C PHE A 63 -4.44 2.74 -9.31
N ASN A 64 -5.64 2.96 -9.86
CA ASN A 64 -6.77 3.38 -9.08
C ASN A 64 -7.36 2.15 -8.35
N VAL A 65 -6.93 1.89 -7.12
CA VAL A 65 -7.40 0.74 -6.32
C VAL A 65 -8.83 0.94 -5.78
N LYS A 66 -9.56 1.97 -6.23
CA LYS A 66 -10.93 2.28 -5.76
C LYS A 66 -12.08 1.73 -6.60
N GLU A 67 -11.84 0.92 -7.63
CA GLU A 67 -12.90 0.50 -8.55
C GLU A 67 -13.18 -1.01 -8.61
N THR A 68 -13.09 -1.74 -7.49
CA THR A 68 -13.61 -3.12 -7.42
C THR A 68 -14.39 -3.48 -6.16
N ALA A 69 -14.47 -2.59 -5.16
CA ALA A 69 -15.31 -2.83 -3.97
C ALA A 69 -16.77 -2.37 -4.14
N ASN A 70 -17.09 -1.50 -5.11
CA ASN A 70 -18.41 -0.87 -5.23
C ASN A 70 -19.20 -1.25 -6.50
N GLN A 71 -18.65 -2.05 -7.41
CA GLN A 71 -19.39 -2.53 -8.60
C GLN A 71 -20.15 -3.85 -8.34
N ALA A 72 -19.87 -4.57 -7.26
CA ALA A 72 -20.59 -5.81 -6.91
C ALA A 72 -22.00 -5.57 -6.35
N HIS A 73 -22.35 -4.34 -5.94
CA HIS A 73 -23.68 -4.04 -5.39
C HIS A 73 -24.72 -3.65 -6.46
N ILE A 74 -24.30 -3.28 -7.67
CA ILE A 74 -25.22 -2.78 -8.72
C ILE A 74 -25.68 -3.90 -9.66
N ILE A 75 -25.01 -5.06 -9.69
CA ILE A 75 -25.35 -6.16 -10.62
C ILE A 75 -26.29 -7.21 -10.00
N LEU A 76 -26.55 -7.16 -8.69
CA LEU A 76 -27.40 -8.15 -7.99
C LEU A 76 -28.82 -7.64 -7.66
N THR A 77 -29.21 -6.46 -8.14
CA THR A 77 -30.55 -5.87 -7.94
C THR A 77 -31.26 -5.49 -9.24
N SER A 78 -30.84 -6.04 -10.38
CA SER A 78 -31.56 -5.95 -11.67
C SER A 78 -32.26 -7.25 -12.02
#